data_AF-A0A178DQL2-F1
#
_entry.id   AF-A0A178DQL2-F1
#
_cell.length_a   1.000
_cell.length_b   1.000
_cell.length_c   1.000
_cell.angle_alpha   90.00
_cell.angle_beta   90.00
_cell.angle_gamma   90.00
#
_symmetry.space_group_name_H-M   'P 1'
#
loop_
_entity.id
_entity.type
_entity.pdbx_description
1 polymer ?
#
loop_
_entity_poly.entity_id
_entity_poly.type
_entity_poly.pdbx_seq_one_letter_code
_entity_poly.pdbx_strand_id
1 'polypeptide(L)'
;LAALLSRKLANIPAGHIPPLILDDIFLQTQKAEELQNIPGDIQLDFLLRNRATIERDGRVPIKDHRLQCLDITRAIWFYRLNENYQMQRYHDVARYNIALFTALLALEDHHRPRFSRPVVPRTDAQHDARDPLEDDVFITNEARAFMKAYLGAVVEAHNTPTTFDRREAFVRDWKKCPWTLFEAPGGGVRKHLNKVLKQVSSAWAAELSHLFATHGREAYQVYVRPFVGSVVPGTSKAVEEYARPPVRVEERLPERPVKYDGAMDLDKSPRNPLEEALREPFPEMLAPRRMDPRARDHTPTSLRYAIAALKVVRPREMMEMLVREF
;
A
#
# COMPACT_ATOMS: atom_id res chain seq x y z
N LEU A 1 -26.09 18.14 -8.07
CA LEU A 1 -25.38 16.88 -8.40
C LEU A 1 -23.86 17.07 -8.50
N ALA A 2 -23.33 18.05 -9.24
CA ALA A 2 -21.88 18.30 -9.30
C ALA A 2 -21.21 18.44 -7.92
N ALA A 3 -21.76 19.27 -7.02
CA ALA A 3 -21.25 19.40 -5.65
C ALA A 3 -21.29 18.08 -4.86
N LEU A 4 -22.29 17.22 -5.11
CA LEU A 4 -22.41 15.91 -4.48
C LEU A 4 -21.34 14.95 -5.01
N LEU A 5 -21.07 14.96 -6.32
CA LEU A 5 -19.98 14.19 -6.93
C LEU A 5 -18.64 14.60 -6.32
N SER A 6 -18.35 15.90 -6.27
CA SER A 6 -17.12 16.41 -5.65
C SER A 6 -16.99 15.99 -4.18
N ARG A 7 -18.09 16.01 -3.40
CA ARG A 7 -18.10 15.54 -2.02
C ARG A 7 -17.86 14.03 -1.90
N LYS A 8 -18.49 13.20 -2.75
CA LYS A 8 -18.33 11.75 -2.72
C LYS A 8 -16.94 11.29 -3.17
N LEU A 9 -16.30 12.04 -4.06
CA LEU A 9 -14.92 11.79 -4.51
C LEU A 9 -13.86 12.41 -3.60
N ALA A 10 -14.25 13.17 -2.57
CA ALA A 10 -13.30 13.80 -1.66
C ALA A 10 -12.40 12.76 -0.96
N ASN A 11 -11.17 13.16 -0.61
CA ASN A 11 -10.16 12.32 0.05
C ASN A 11 -9.62 11.14 -0.78
N ILE A 12 -9.98 11.04 -2.06
CA ILE A 12 -9.22 10.22 -3.00
C ILE A 12 -7.95 11.00 -3.37
N PRO A 13 -6.75 10.39 -3.29
CA PRO A 13 -5.51 11.09 -3.67
C PRO A 13 -5.56 11.59 -5.11
N ALA A 14 -5.04 12.81 -5.33
CA ALA A 14 -4.96 13.40 -6.66
C ALA A 14 -4.19 12.47 -7.63
N GLY A 15 -4.71 12.31 -8.85
CA GLY A 15 -4.14 11.42 -9.86
C GLY A 15 -4.36 9.93 -9.63
N HIS A 16 -5.04 9.52 -8.55
CA HIS A 16 -5.39 8.10 -8.35
C HIS A 16 -6.51 7.65 -9.29
N ILE A 17 -7.52 8.48 -9.48
CA ILE A 17 -8.57 8.31 -10.49
C ILE A 17 -8.48 9.47 -11.49
N PRO A 18 -8.95 9.30 -12.74
CA PRO A 18 -9.05 10.41 -13.69
C PRO A 18 -9.95 11.52 -13.12
N PRO A 19 -9.72 12.79 -13.51
CA PRO A 19 -10.65 13.85 -13.15
C PRO A 19 -12.02 13.55 -13.79
N LEU A 20 -13.05 13.51 -12.96
CA LEU A 20 -14.42 13.21 -13.35
C LEU A 20 -15.29 14.45 -13.25
N ILE A 21 -16.06 14.71 -14.31
CA ILE A 21 -17.14 15.70 -14.31
C ILE A 21 -18.51 15.01 -14.34
N LEU A 22 -19.56 15.79 -14.15
CA LEU A 22 -20.92 15.24 -14.11
C LEU A 22 -21.32 14.59 -15.45
N ASP A 23 -20.85 15.13 -16.57
CA ASP A 23 -21.11 14.56 -17.90
C ASP A 23 -20.47 13.18 -18.06
N ASP A 24 -19.30 12.91 -17.42
CA ASP A 24 -18.70 11.57 -17.43
C ASP A 24 -19.62 10.53 -16.77
N ILE A 25 -20.34 10.94 -15.72
CA ILE A 25 -21.32 10.10 -15.02
C ILE A 25 -22.55 9.88 -15.89
N PHE A 26 -23.13 10.95 -16.46
CA PHE A 26 -24.37 10.87 -17.23
C PHE A 26 -24.20 10.17 -18.58
N LEU A 27 -23.08 10.42 -19.25
CA LEU A 27 -22.75 9.82 -20.54
C LEU A 27 -22.00 8.50 -20.40
N GLN A 28 -21.71 8.05 -19.17
CA GLN A 28 -20.99 6.80 -18.89
C GLN A 28 -19.70 6.70 -19.70
N THR A 29 -18.88 7.74 -19.63
CA THR A 29 -17.60 7.72 -20.35
C THR A 29 -16.71 6.62 -19.79
N GLN A 30 -15.79 6.08 -20.60
CA GLN A 30 -14.86 5.04 -20.16
C GLN A 30 -14.10 5.43 -18.88
N LYS A 31 -13.85 6.73 -18.67
CA LYS A 31 -13.21 7.26 -17.45
C LYS A 31 -14.02 7.00 -16.18
N ALA A 32 -15.35 6.98 -16.28
CA ALA A 32 -16.27 6.75 -15.17
C ALA A 32 -16.63 5.26 -15.01
N GLU A 33 -16.67 4.51 -16.10
CA GLU A 33 -17.04 3.08 -16.09
C GLU A 33 -15.87 2.15 -15.71
N GLU A 34 -14.66 2.46 -16.19
CA GLU A 34 -13.53 1.53 -16.12
C GLU A 34 -12.30 2.20 -15.51
N LEU A 35 -12.17 2.09 -14.19
CA LEU A 35 -10.96 2.48 -13.48
C LEU A 35 -9.99 1.30 -13.46
N GLN A 36 -8.99 1.32 -14.35
CA GLN A 36 -8.04 0.22 -14.58
C GLN A 36 -7.27 -0.25 -13.33
N ASN A 37 -7.12 0.63 -12.33
CA ASN A 37 -6.40 0.35 -11.08
C ASN A 37 -7.33 -0.06 -9.92
N ILE A 38 -8.61 -0.27 -10.20
CA ILE A 38 -9.66 -0.70 -9.27
C ILE A 38 -10.25 -2.03 -9.77
N PRO A 39 -10.52 -3.01 -8.90
CA PRO A 39 -11.21 -4.24 -9.27
C PRO A 39 -12.60 -3.98 -9.86
N GLY A 40 -13.02 -4.80 -10.83
CA GLY A 40 -14.25 -4.60 -11.61
C GLY A 40 -15.55 -4.61 -10.80
N ASP A 41 -15.56 -5.25 -9.62
CA ASP A 41 -16.73 -5.40 -8.76
C ASP A 41 -16.87 -4.28 -7.70
N ILE A 42 -15.84 -3.45 -7.52
CA ILE A 42 -15.85 -2.29 -6.62
C ILE A 42 -15.57 -0.98 -7.37
N GLN A 43 -16.02 -0.88 -8.62
CA GLN A 43 -15.88 0.30 -9.47
C GLN A 43 -16.62 1.53 -8.91
N LEU A 44 -16.60 2.63 -9.66
CA LEU A 44 -17.08 3.93 -9.20
C LEU A 44 -18.53 3.90 -8.69
N ASP A 45 -19.41 3.13 -9.32
CA ASP A 45 -20.79 2.96 -8.89
C ASP A 45 -20.88 2.35 -7.47
N PHE A 46 -20.10 1.31 -7.19
CA PHE A 46 -20.00 0.71 -5.86
C PHE A 46 -19.55 1.74 -4.83
N LEU A 47 -18.49 2.50 -5.12
CA LEU A 47 -17.98 3.53 -4.23
C LEU A 47 -19.06 4.58 -3.95
N LEU A 48 -19.71 5.09 -4.99
CA LEU A 48 -20.71 6.16 -4.86
C LEU A 48 -21.92 5.70 -4.03
N ARG A 49 -22.41 4.46 -4.22
CA ARG A 49 -23.50 3.89 -3.41
C ARG A 49 -23.11 3.74 -1.95
N ASN A 50 -21.89 3.27 -1.69
CA ASN A 50 -21.45 2.90 -0.35
C ASN A 50 -20.73 4.03 0.40
N ARG A 51 -20.63 5.23 -0.18
CA ARG A 51 -19.84 6.31 0.40
C ARG A 51 -20.33 6.74 1.78
N ALA A 52 -21.64 6.71 2.01
CA ALA A 52 -22.23 6.99 3.32
C ALA A 52 -21.72 6.05 4.42
N THR A 53 -21.71 4.74 4.12
CA THR A 53 -21.22 3.68 5.01
C THR A 53 -19.74 3.88 5.32
N ILE A 54 -18.93 4.17 4.30
CA ILE A 54 -17.48 4.39 4.46
C ILE A 54 -17.20 5.60 5.36
N GLU A 55 -17.90 6.72 5.16
CA GLU A 55 -17.70 7.93 5.99
C GLU A 55 -18.19 7.76 7.43
N ARG A 56 -19.32 7.06 7.62
CA ARG A 56 -19.84 6.72 8.96
C ARG A 56 -18.78 5.98 9.78
N ASP A 57 -18.03 5.09 9.14
CA ASP A 57 -16.97 4.29 9.76
C ASP A 57 -15.61 5.02 9.73
N GLY A 58 -15.61 6.33 9.46
CA GLY A 58 -14.42 7.19 9.50
C GLY A 58 -13.39 6.89 8.40
N ARG A 59 -13.80 6.20 7.33
CA ARG A 59 -12.90 5.68 6.28
C ARG A 59 -11.85 4.71 6.82
N VAL A 60 -12.10 4.07 7.96
CA VAL A 60 -11.17 3.09 8.55
C VAL A 60 -11.65 1.69 8.18
N PRO A 61 -10.76 0.82 7.67
CA PRO A 61 -11.11 -0.57 7.45
C PRO A 61 -11.30 -1.26 8.81
N ILE A 62 -12.35 -2.07 8.93
CA ILE A 62 -12.71 -2.77 10.17
C ILE A 62 -12.51 -4.27 9.96
N LYS A 63 -11.76 -4.92 10.84
CA LYS A 63 -11.51 -6.37 10.76
C LYS A 63 -12.76 -7.22 10.99
N ASP A 64 -13.70 -6.77 11.81
CA ASP A 64 -14.95 -7.49 12.06
C ASP A 64 -15.88 -7.50 10.83
N HIS A 65 -16.05 -8.69 10.24
CA HIS A 65 -16.95 -8.95 9.11
C HIS A 65 -18.42 -8.63 9.39
N ARG A 66 -18.86 -8.66 10.66
CA ARG A 66 -20.23 -8.33 11.05
C ARG A 66 -20.47 -6.81 11.03
N LEU A 67 -19.43 -6.03 11.25
CA LEU A 67 -19.49 -4.57 11.26
C LEU A 67 -19.23 -3.95 9.89
N GLN A 68 -18.30 -4.52 9.13
CA GLN A 68 -17.95 -4.06 7.80
C GLN A 68 -17.67 -5.27 6.90
N CYS A 69 -18.37 -5.37 5.76
CA CYS A 69 -18.10 -6.43 4.80
C CYS A 69 -16.71 -6.26 4.14
N LEU A 70 -16.24 -7.32 3.47
CA LEU A 70 -14.94 -7.29 2.81
C LEU A 70 -14.89 -6.26 1.68
N ASP A 71 -15.96 -6.03 0.93
CA ASP A 71 -15.95 -5.12 -0.22
C ASP A 71 -15.81 -3.65 0.18
N ILE A 72 -16.38 -3.25 1.32
CA ILE A 72 -16.15 -1.91 1.89
C ILE A 72 -14.68 -1.77 2.31
N THR A 73 -14.12 -2.80 2.95
CA THR A 73 -12.69 -2.82 3.29
C THR A 73 -11.84 -2.69 2.02
N ARG A 74 -12.11 -3.49 0.98
CA ARG A 74 -11.42 -3.42 -0.32
C ARG A 74 -11.53 -2.02 -0.93
N ALA A 75 -12.72 -1.43 -0.95
CA ALA A 75 -12.92 -0.07 -1.47
C ALA A 75 -12.05 0.96 -0.72
N ILE A 76 -11.92 0.87 0.61
CA ILE A 76 -11.05 1.77 1.39
C ILE A 76 -9.57 1.65 0.95
N TRP A 77 -9.07 0.42 0.76
CA TRP A 77 -7.70 0.15 0.31
C TRP A 77 -7.47 0.58 -1.14
N PHE A 78 -8.34 0.17 -2.06
CA PHE A 78 -8.18 0.40 -3.49
C PHE A 78 -8.40 1.86 -3.88
N TYR A 79 -9.34 2.58 -3.25
CA TYR A 79 -9.52 4.02 -3.44
C TYR A 79 -8.61 4.89 -2.57
N ARG A 80 -7.79 4.29 -1.70
CA ARG A 80 -6.82 4.99 -0.85
C ARG A 80 -7.46 6.05 0.05
N LEU A 81 -8.63 5.72 0.61
CA LEU A 81 -9.45 6.67 1.37
C LEU A 81 -8.87 7.00 2.75
N ASN A 82 -7.84 6.26 3.17
CA ASN A 82 -7.16 6.44 4.43
C ASN A 82 -5.65 6.28 4.23
N GLU A 83 -4.86 7.24 4.72
CA GLU A 83 -3.40 7.27 4.57
C GLU A 83 -2.70 6.11 5.28
N ASN A 84 -3.30 5.56 6.34
CA ASN A 84 -2.72 4.44 7.09
C ASN A 84 -2.86 3.09 6.36
N TYR A 85 -3.74 2.99 5.36
CA TYR A 85 -4.12 1.73 4.71
C TYR A 85 -3.93 1.80 3.20
N GLN A 86 -2.66 1.89 2.79
CA GLN A 86 -2.28 2.02 1.39
C GLN A 86 -1.08 1.13 1.07
N MET A 87 -0.99 0.76 -0.21
CA MET A 87 0.08 -0.09 -0.76
C MET A 87 1.02 0.70 -1.68
N GLN A 88 1.12 2.02 -1.47
CA GLN A 88 1.92 2.89 -2.31
C GLN A 88 2.91 3.74 -1.54
N ARG A 89 4.17 3.61 -1.94
CA ARG A 89 5.33 4.17 -1.25
C ARG A 89 5.34 5.69 -1.12
N TYR A 90 4.66 6.43 -2.01
CA TYR A 90 4.71 7.88 -1.95
C TYR A 90 3.95 8.48 -0.76
N HIS A 91 3.17 7.67 -0.05
CA HIS A 91 2.58 8.05 1.23
C HIS A 91 3.51 7.73 2.39
N ASP A 92 3.62 8.66 3.34
CA ASP A 92 4.53 8.56 4.48
C ASP A 92 4.32 7.27 5.27
N VAL A 93 3.07 6.91 5.58
CA VAL A 93 2.77 5.75 6.41
C VAL A 93 3.11 4.43 5.71
N ALA A 94 2.79 4.33 4.42
CA ALA A 94 3.19 3.17 3.61
C ALA A 94 4.73 3.08 3.52
N ARG A 95 5.43 4.19 3.29
CA ARG A 95 6.90 4.26 3.29
C ARG A 95 7.50 3.78 4.60
N TYR A 96 6.89 4.14 5.73
CA TYR A 96 7.32 3.69 7.05
C TYR A 96 7.14 2.17 7.18
N ASN A 97 5.95 1.64 6.90
CA ASN A 97 5.66 0.22 6.99
C ASN A 97 6.57 -0.63 6.09
N ILE A 98 6.78 -0.20 4.85
CA ILE A 98 7.69 -0.85 3.89
C ILE A 98 9.09 -0.96 4.48
N ALA A 99 9.68 0.15 4.96
CA ALA A 99 11.03 0.15 5.48
C ALA A 99 11.17 -0.67 6.77
N LEU A 100 10.20 -0.53 7.68
CA LEU A 100 10.20 -1.25 8.95
C LEU A 100 10.06 -2.77 8.74
N PHE A 101 9.12 -3.21 7.91
CA PHE A 101 8.93 -4.64 7.62
C PHE A 101 10.13 -5.24 6.87
N THR A 102 10.69 -4.51 5.90
CA THR A 102 11.89 -4.96 5.19
C THR A 102 13.06 -5.14 6.16
N ALA A 103 13.28 -4.19 7.07
CA ALA A 103 14.32 -4.30 8.09
C ALA A 103 14.07 -5.46 9.06
N LEU A 104 12.84 -5.61 9.55
CA LEU A 104 12.48 -6.67 10.49
C LEU A 104 12.68 -8.07 9.91
N LEU A 105 12.25 -8.28 8.66
CA LEU A 105 12.44 -9.55 7.95
C LEU A 105 13.94 -9.87 7.75
N ALA A 106 14.73 -8.88 7.33
CA ALA A 106 16.16 -9.06 7.12
C ALA A 106 16.93 -9.29 8.43
N LEU A 107 16.56 -8.61 9.52
CA LEU A 107 17.16 -8.79 10.84
C LEU A 107 17.04 -10.26 11.29
N GLU A 108 15.84 -10.82 11.17
CA GLU A 108 15.55 -12.18 11.61
C GLU A 108 16.36 -13.25 10.85
N ASP A 109 16.57 -13.06 9.56
CA ASP A 109 17.37 -13.98 8.74
C ASP A 109 18.83 -14.05 9.19
N HIS A 110 19.38 -12.93 9.67
CA HIS A 110 20.73 -12.87 10.23
C HIS A 110 20.81 -13.40 11.65
N HIS A 111 19.70 -13.38 12.40
CA HIS A 111 19.60 -13.90 13.76
C HIS A 111 19.11 -15.34 13.86
N ARG A 112 18.81 -16.04 12.74
CA ARG A 112 18.73 -17.51 12.76
C ARG A 112 20.04 -18.05 13.35
N PRO A 113 19.99 -18.81 14.46
CA PRO A 113 21.17 -19.05 15.28
C PRO A 113 22.19 -19.88 14.51
N ARG A 114 23.31 -19.25 14.14
CA ARG A 114 24.61 -19.94 14.20
C ARG A 114 25.11 -20.10 15.63
N PHE A 115 24.48 -19.43 16.61
CA PHE A 115 24.82 -19.56 18.02
C PHE A 115 23.56 -19.49 18.89
N SER A 116 23.09 -20.64 19.34
CA SER A 116 22.32 -20.76 20.56
C SER A 116 23.19 -20.25 21.70
N ARG A 117 23.12 -18.96 22.05
CA ARG A 117 23.76 -18.50 23.28
C ARG A 117 22.96 -19.10 24.45
N PRO A 118 23.62 -19.83 25.37
CA PRO A 118 22.94 -20.34 26.55
C PRO A 118 22.41 -19.17 27.36
N VAL A 119 21.13 -19.23 27.70
CA VAL A 119 20.46 -18.29 28.60
C VAL A 119 21.15 -18.41 29.96
N VAL A 120 22.04 -17.48 30.28
CA VAL A 120 22.60 -17.36 31.64
C VAL A 120 21.53 -16.70 32.51
N PRO A 121 21.10 -17.32 33.63
CA PRO A 121 20.15 -16.68 34.54
C PRO A 121 20.79 -15.41 35.11
N ARG A 122 20.20 -14.25 34.82
CA ARG A 122 20.62 -12.97 35.43
C ARG A 122 19.87 -12.80 36.75
N THR A 123 20.63 -12.75 37.83
CA THR A 123 20.18 -12.33 39.17
C THR A 123 19.96 -10.82 39.20
N ASP A 124 18.96 -10.42 39.98
CA ASP A 124 18.31 -9.12 40.00
C ASP A 124 19.21 -7.90 40.32
N ALA A 125 18.65 -6.73 40.02
CA ALA A 125 19.04 -5.38 40.45
C ALA A 125 20.07 -4.63 39.58
N GLN A 126 19.66 -4.25 38.36
CA GLN A 126 20.16 -3.00 37.75
C GLN A 126 19.13 -2.46 36.74
N HIS A 127 18.42 -1.41 37.16
CA HIS A 127 17.52 -0.59 36.32
C HIS A 127 18.32 0.44 35.51
N ASP A 128 19.32 0.00 34.75
CA ASP A 128 20.00 0.85 33.78
C ASP A 128 19.41 0.64 32.39
N ALA A 129 19.43 1.71 31.60
CA ALA A 129 18.81 1.87 30.29
C ALA A 129 19.16 0.72 29.32
N ARG A 130 18.38 -0.37 29.37
CA ARG A 130 18.54 -1.51 28.45
C ARG A 130 18.43 -1.03 27.01
N ASP A 131 19.39 -1.49 26.21
CA ASP A 131 19.29 -1.40 24.75
C ASP A 131 18.01 -2.14 24.34
N PRO A 132 17.07 -1.52 23.61
CA PRO A 132 15.81 -2.15 23.22
C PRO A 132 15.94 -3.44 22.39
N LEU A 133 17.17 -3.83 22.01
CA LEU A 133 17.49 -5.08 21.33
C LEU A 133 17.91 -6.22 22.28
N GLU A 134 18.09 -5.97 23.60
CA GLU A 134 18.50 -7.02 24.56
C GLU A 134 17.36 -7.95 25.00
N ASP A 135 16.10 -7.52 24.85
CA ASP A 135 14.97 -8.42 25.00
C ASP A 135 14.76 -9.11 23.64
N ASP A 136 14.86 -10.45 23.60
CA ASP A 136 14.62 -11.28 22.40
C ASP A 136 13.18 -11.08 21.90
N VAL A 137 12.95 -10.02 21.11
CA VAL A 137 11.67 -9.81 20.46
C VAL A 137 11.57 -10.78 19.29
N PHE A 138 10.97 -11.93 19.56
CA PHE A 138 10.70 -12.96 18.58
C PHE A 138 9.57 -12.53 17.64
N ILE A 139 9.87 -12.41 16.34
CA ILE A 139 8.86 -12.22 15.30
C ILE A 139 8.25 -13.59 15.01
N THR A 140 6.95 -13.75 15.22
CA THR A 140 6.29 -15.05 14.95
C THR A 140 6.23 -15.33 13.45
N ASN A 141 6.08 -16.60 13.06
CA ASN A 141 5.93 -16.99 11.66
C ASN A 141 4.70 -16.33 11.01
N GLU A 142 3.61 -16.13 11.76
CA GLU A 142 2.39 -15.45 11.30
C GLU A 142 2.64 -13.96 11.05
N ALA A 143 3.39 -13.30 11.94
CA ALA A 143 3.80 -11.92 11.75
C ALA A 143 4.71 -11.77 10.53
N ARG A 144 5.61 -12.74 10.31
CA ARG A 144 6.46 -12.81 9.12
C ARG A 144 5.63 -12.94 7.84
N ALA A 145 4.69 -13.88 7.81
CA ALA A 145 3.79 -14.08 6.68
C ALA A 145 2.97 -12.82 6.37
N PHE A 146 2.47 -12.14 7.41
CA PHE A 146 1.79 -10.86 7.29
C PHE A 146 2.65 -9.77 6.63
N MET A 147 3.88 -9.58 7.12
CA MET A 147 4.81 -8.59 6.55
C MET A 147 5.14 -8.91 5.08
N LYS A 148 5.38 -10.17 4.75
CA LYS A 148 5.64 -10.62 3.38
C LYS A 148 4.44 -10.39 2.46
N ALA A 149 3.23 -10.72 2.92
CA ALA A 149 2.01 -10.49 2.15
C ALA A 149 1.80 -8.99 1.86
N TYR A 150 2.05 -8.11 2.83
CA TYR A 150 1.97 -6.66 2.62
C TYR A 150 3.00 -6.16 1.60
N LEU A 151 4.27 -6.55 1.74
CA LEU A 151 5.32 -6.16 0.80
C LEU A 151 5.05 -6.69 -0.62
N GLY A 152 4.56 -7.91 -0.75
CA GLY A 152 4.15 -8.50 -2.02
C GLY A 152 3.02 -7.70 -2.70
N ALA A 153 2.03 -7.25 -1.92
CA ALA A 153 0.97 -6.37 -2.40
C ALA A 153 1.48 -4.99 -2.84
N VAL A 154 2.47 -4.42 -2.13
CA VAL A 154 3.13 -3.15 -2.53
C VAL A 154 3.90 -3.31 -3.84
N VAL A 155 4.64 -4.40 -4.00
CA VAL A 155 5.39 -4.71 -5.23
C VAL A 155 4.44 -4.85 -6.42
N GLU A 156 3.33 -5.59 -6.26
CA GLU A 156 2.28 -5.70 -7.30
C GLU A 156 1.67 -4.33 -7.62
N ALA A 157 1.29 -3.55 -6.60
CA ALA A 157 0.66 -2.24 -6.79
C ALA A 157 1.52 -1.27 -7.61
N HIS A 158 2.84 -1.42 -7.55
CA HIS A 158 3.79 -0.60 -8.29
C HIS A 158 4.12 -1.17 -9.67
N ASN A 159 4.40 -2.47 -9.77
CA ASN A 159 4.91 -3.08 -11.01
C ASN A 159 3.79 -3.45 -11.99
N THR A 160 2.63 -3.86 -11.49
CA THR A 160 1.49 -4.32 -12.28
C THR A 160 0.19 -3.76 -11.70
N PRO A 161 -0.05 -2.43 -11.82
CA PRO A 161 -1.16 -1.74 -11.15
C PRO A 161 -2.56 -2.19 -11.58
N THR A 162 -2.68 -2.94 -12.68
CA THR A 162 -3.93 -3.50 -13.21
C THR A 162 -4.19 -4.96 -12.78
N THR A 163 -3.23 -5.63 -12.15
CA THR A 163 -3.40 -6.98 -11.57
C THR A 163 -3.63 -6.87 -10.07
N PHE A 164 -4.54 -7.65 -9.50
CA PHE A 164 -5.01 -7.45 -8.12
C PHE A 164 -4.73 -8.63 -7.18
N ASP A 165 -4.09 -9.70 -7.64
CA ASP A 165 -4.04 -10.98 -6.93
C ASP A 165 -3.42 -10.89 -5.53
N ARG A 166 -2.23 -10.29 -5.41
CA ARG A 166 -1.53 -10.13 -4.13
C ARG A 166 -2.20 -9.09 -3.25
N ARG A 167 -2.72 -8.01 -3.82
CA ARG A 167 -3.45 -6.98 -3.06
C ARG A 167 -4.75 -7.53 -2.47
N GLU A 168 -5.53 -8.27 -3.26
CA GLU A 168 -6.76 -8.93 -2.83
C GLU A 168 -6.49 -9.99 -1.77
N ALA A 169 -5.48 -10.83 -2.00
CA ALA A 169 -5.05 -11.81 -1.01
C ALA A 169 -4.66 -11.16 0.32
N PHE A 170 -3.85 -10.08 0.27
CA PHE A 170 -3.47 -9.35 1.46
C PHE A 170 -4.68 -8.75 2.19
N VAL A 171 -5.60 -8.05 1.51
CA VAL A 171 -6.77 -7.43 2.18
C VAL A 171 -7.65 -8.50 2.84
N ARG A 172 -7.86 -9.62 2.16
CA ARG A 172 -8.61 -10.77 2.68
C ARG A 172 -7.96 -11.38 3.92
N ASP A 173 -6.65 -11.57 3.90
CA ASP A 173 -5.90 -12.18 5.00
C ASP A 173 -5.73 -11.19 6.17
N TRP A 174 -5.48 -9.91 5.86
CA TRP A 174 -5.45 -8.81 6.83
C TRP A 174 -6.75 -8.75 7.62
N LYS A 175 -7.91 -8.93 6.99
CA LYS A 175 -9.20 -8.85 7.68
C LYS A 175 -9.38 -9.97 8.73
N LYS A 176 -8.70 -11.11 8.55
CA LYS A 176 -8.80 -12.29 9.42
C LYS A 176 -7.67 -12.40 10.45
N CYS A 177 -6.53 -11.76 10.21
CA CYS A 177 -5.37 -11.86 11.08
C CYS A 177 -5.42 -10.80 12.22
N PRO A 178 -4.74 -11.05 13.36
CA PRO A 178 -4.68 -10.08 14.46
C PRO A 178 -3.74 -8.90 14.17
N TRP A 179 -2.97 -8.96 13.08
CA TRP A 179 -1.91 -8.00 12.78
C TRP A 179 -2.42 -6.78 12.03
N THR A 180 -1.92 -5.60 12.38
CA THR A 180 -2.17 -4.35 11.65
C THR A 180 -0.88 -3.67 11.20
N LEU A 181 -1.02 -2.66 10.35
CA LEU A 181 0.07 -1.79 9.95
C LEU A 181 0.43 -0.82 11.08
N PHE A 182 1.67 -0.34 11.09
CA PHE A 182 2.03 0.80 11.92
C PHE A 182 1.28 2.04 11.43
N GLU A 183 0.53 2.68 12.33
CA GLU A 183 -0.14 3.95 12.06
C GLU A 183 0.87 5.12 12.00
N ALA A 184 0.42 6.25 11.48
CA ALA A 184 1.20 7.49 11.47
C ALA A 184 1.69 7.85 12.89
N PRO A 185 3.01 7.85 13.15
CA PRO A 185 3.53 8.13 14.48
C PRO A 185 3.31 9.60 14.86
N GLY A 186 3.25 9.86 16.17
CA GLY A 186 3.25 11.20 16.74
C GLY A 186 4.52 12.00 16.38
N GLY A 187 4.47 13.33 16.51
CA GLY A 187 5.46 14.24 15.93
C GLY A 187 6.93 13.93 16.29
N GLY A 188 7.23 13.61 17.55
CA GLY A 188 8.59 13.28 17.99
C GLY A 188 9.13 12.00 17.34
N VAL A 189 8.35 10.93 17.38
CA VAL A 189 8.71 9.64 16.76
C VAL A 189 8.79 9.77 15.24
N ARG A 190 7.87 10.52 14.62
CA ARG A 190 7.90 10.82 13.18
C ARG A 190 9.19 11.52 12.76
N LYS A 191 9.61 12.56 13.48
CA LYS A 191 10.86 13.28 13.21
C LYS A 191 12.07 12.34 13.32
N HIS A 192 12.08 11.47 14.32
CA HIS A 192 13.13 10.47 14.49
C HIS A 192 13.16 9.46 13.34
N LEU A 193 12.00 8.89 12.98
CA LEU A 193 11.87 7.93 11.89
C LEU A 193 12.29 8.54 10.54
N ASN A 194 11.89 9.78 10.26
CA ASN A 194 12.31 10.48 9.05
C ASN A 194 13.82 10.69 8.97
N LYS A 195 14.48 10.98 10.10
CA LYS A 195 15.95 11.07 10.16
C LYS A 195 16.59 9.72 9.81
N VAL A 196 16.10 8.63 10.40
CA VAL A 196 16.60 7.27 10.11
C VAL A 196 16.38 6.91 8.65
N LEU A 197 15.18 7.14 8.11
CA LEU A 197 14.87 6.82 6.71
C LEU A 197 15.69 7.63 5.72
N LYS A 198 16.04 8.89 6.03
CA LYS A 198 16.95 9.67 5.18
C LYS A 198 18.33 9.03 5.11
N GLN A 199 18.86 8.57 6.25
CA GLN A 199 20.16 7.87 6.30
C GLN A 199 20.10 6.56 5.52
N VAL A 200 19.09 5.73 5.80
CA VAL A 200 18.88 4.45 5.12
C VAL A 200 18.67 4.64 3.61
N SER A 201 17.93 5.68 3.18
CA SER A 201 17.73 5.96 1.75
C SER A 201 19.01 6.32 1.01
N SER A 202 19.92 7.08 1.66
CA SER A 202 21.23 7.37 1.08
C SER A 202 22.10 6.12 0.96
N ALA A 203 22.03 5.23 1.95
CA ALA A 203 22.75 3.97 1.93
C ALA A 203 22.19 3.00 0.88
N TRP A 204 20.86 2.97 0.70
CA TRP A 204 20.20 2.27 -0.41
C TRP A 204 20.65 2.74 -1.78
N ALA A 205 20.76 4.06 -1.98
CA ALA A 205 21.22 4.61 -3.26
C ALA A 205 22.64 4.13 -3.61
N ALA A 206 23.53 4.06 -2.61
CA ALA A 206 24.88 3.52 -2.79
C ALA A 206 24.86 2.03 -3.10
N GLU A 207 24.05 1.25 -2.38
CA GLU A 207 23.90 -0.20 -2.59
C GLU A 207 23.35 -0.51 -3.99
N LEU A 208 22.31 0.20 -4.43
CA LEU A 208 21.76 0.02 -5.78
C LEU A 208 22.79 0.32 -6.87
N SER A 209 23.64 1.33 -6.66
CA SER A 209 24.73 1.68 -7.58
C SER A 209 25.80 0.58 -7.61
N HIS A 210 26.13 0.01 -6.44
CA HIS A 210 27.07 -1.10 -6.32
C HIS A 210 26.57 -2.38 -7.00
N LEU A 211 25.30 -2.74 -6.77
CA LEU A 211 24.68 -3.91 -7.39
C LEU A 211 24.62 -3.78 -8.91
N PHE A 212 24.31 -2.59 -9.42
CA PHE A 212 24.33 -2.32 -10.86
C PHE A 212 25.74 -2.48 -11.45
N ALA A 213 26.76 -1.90 -10.81
CA ALA A 213 28.14 -2.00 -11.27
C ALA A 213 28.67 -3.45 -11.23
N THR A 214 28.25 -4.24 -10.25
CA THR A 214 28.76 -5.60 -10.02
C THR A 214 28.06 -6.64 -10.89
N HIS A 215 26.73 -6.56 -11.02
CA HIS A 215 25.93 -7.56 -11.74
C HIS A 215 25.60 -7.17 -13.19
N GLY A 216 25.84 -5.92 -13.56
CA GLY A 216 25.50 -5.39 -14.88
C GLY A 216 24.01 -5.15 -15.05
N ARG A 217 23.66 -4.60 -16.22
CA ARG A 217 22.32 -4.08 -16.52
C ARG A 217 21.24 -5.16 -16.52
N GLU A 218 21.50 -6.31 -17.13
CA GLU A 218 20.50 -7.36 -17.33
C GLU A 218 20.08 -7.99 -16.01
N ALA A 219 21.04 -8.46 -15.21
CA ALA A 219 20.76 -9.01 -13.89
C ALA A 219 20.10 -7.98 -12.97
N TYR A 220 20.50 -6.70 -13.04
CA TYR A 220 19.84 -5.64 -12.28
C TYR A 220 18.36 -5.46 -12.68
N GLN A 221 18.05 -5.46 -13.98
CA GLN A 221 16.68 -5.33 -14.48
C GLN A 221 15.79 -6.51 -14.05
N VAL A 222 16.35 -7.71 -13.97
CA VAL A 222 15.61 -8.91 -13.55
C VAL A 222 15.42 -8.94 -12.03
N TYR A 223 16.50 -8.81 -11.27
CA TYR A 223 16.48 -9.10 -9.83
C TYR A 223 16.26 -7.88 -8.93
N VAL A 224 16.65 -6.68 -9.35
CA VAL A 224 16.64 -5.49 -8.47
C VAL A 224 15.54 -4.51 -8.87
N ARG A 225 15.37 -4.26 -10.17
CA ARG A 225 14.41 -3.27 -10.69
C ARG A 225 12.98 -3.41 -10.15
N PRO A 226 12.40 -4.61 -9.95
CA PRO A 226 11.05 -4.76 -9.42
C PRO A 226 10.84 -4.12 -8.04
N PHE A 227 11.92 -3.94 -7.28
CA PHE A 227 11.91 -3.37 -5.94
C PHE A 227 12.16 -1.86 -5.91
N VAL A 228 12.73 -1.30 -6.99
CA VAL A 228 13.12 0.10 -7.08
C VAL A 228 11.91 0.96 -7.41
N GLY A 229 11.58 1.89 -6.50
CA GLY A 229 10.39 2.74 -6.57
C GLY A 229 9.19 2.17 -5.81
N SER A 230 9.14 0.84 -5.65
CA SER A 230 8.09 0.13 -4.89
C SER A 230 8.43 0.02 -3.41
N VAL A 231 9.49 -0.70 -3.06
CA VAL A 231 9.90 -0.96 -1.68
C VAL A 231 11.22 -0.27 -1.33
N VAL A 232 12.12 -0.12 -2.31
CA VAL A 232 13.39 0.60 -2.17
C VAL A 232 13.27 2.00 -2.81
N PRO A 233 13.80 3.07 -2.20
CA PRO A 233 13.95 4.37 -2.88
C PRO A 233 14.74 4.23 -4.18
N GLY A 234 14.15 4.63 -5.31
CA GLY A 234 14.92 4.88 -6.53
C GLY A 234 15.79 6.13 -6.40
N THR A 235 16.89 6.19 -7.14
CA THR A 235 17.64 7.45 -7.33
C THR A 235 17.09 8.17 -8.55
N SER A 236 16.98 9.50 -8.50
CA SER A 236 16.43 10.30 -9.61
C SER A 236 17.15 10.03 -10.94
N LYS A 237 18.47 9.86 -10.90
CA LYS A 237 19.29 9.53 -12.08
C LYS A 237 19.09 8.10 -12.57
N ALA A 238 18.94 7.14 -11.67
CA ALA A 238 18.67 5.75 -12.04
C ALA A 238 17.28 5.58 -12.69
N VAL A 239 16.29 6.31 -12.19
CA VAL A 239 14.94 6.24 -12.77
C VAL A 239 14.94 6.82 -14.19
N GLU A 240 15.63 7.93 -14.46
CA GLU A 240 15.68 8.51 -15.83
C GLU A 240 16.53 7.71 -16.81
N GLU A 241 17.68 7.17 -16.39
CA GLU A 241 18.60 6.44 -17.27
C GLU A 241 18.17 4.97 -17.49
N TYR A 242 17.45 4.38 -16.54
CA TYR A 242 17.05 2.96 -16.55
C TYR A 242 15.55 2.71 -16.76
N ALA A 243 14.70 3.75 -16.84
CA ALA A 243 13.30 3.63 -17.25
C ALA A 243 13.08 3.71 -18.77
N ARG A 244 14.13 3.88 -19.59
CA ARG A 244 13.99 3.66 -21.04
C ARG A 244 13.75 2.17 -21.26
N PRO A 245 12.55 1.74 -21.70
CA PRO A 245 12.40 0.38 -22.17
C PRO A 245 13.36 0.16 -23.35
N PRO A 246 13.82 -1.07 -23.63
CA PRO A 246 14.35 -1.35 -24.95
C PRO A 246 13.31 -0.88 -25.95
N VAL A 247 13.72 -0.08 -26.93
CA VAL A 247 12.85 0.46 -27.98
C VAL A 247 12.17 -0.72 -28.66
N ARG A 248 10.95 -1.07 -28.24
CA ARG A 248 10.06 -1.90 -29.01
C ARG A 248 9.54 -0.99 -30.10
N VAL A 249 9.95 -1.29 -31.32
CA VAL A 249 9.34 -0.74 -32.54
C VAL A 249 7.85 -1.10 -32.45
N GLU A 250 7.01 -0.10 -32.15
CA GLU A 250 5.57 -0.26 -32.21
C GLU A 250 5.18 -0.53 -33.66
N GLU A 251 4.74 -1.76 -33.91
CA GLU A 251 4.05 -2.12 -35.13
C GLU A 251 2.67 -1.43 -35.08
N ARG A 252 2.57 -0.29 -35.79
CA ARG A 252 1.33 0.49 -35.90
C ARG A 252 0.23 -0.39 -36.48
N LEU A 253 -0.74 -0.77 -35.64
CA LEU A 253 -2.02 -1.29 -36.11
C LEU A 253 -2.81 -0.13 -36.75
N PRO A 254 -3.43 -0.35 -37.92
CA PRO A 254 -4.18 0.70 -38.60
C PRO A 254 -5.47 1.02 -37.85
N GLU A 255 -5.62 2.28 -37.44
CA GLU A 255 -6.87 2.83 -36.92
C GLU A 255 -7.95 2.76 -38.01
N ARG A 256 -9.01 1.99 -37.74
CA ARG A 256 -10.24 2.06 -38.53
C ARG A 256 -11.13 3.16 -37.96
N PRO A 257 -11.61 4.11 -38.78
CA PRO A 257 -12.60 5.07 -38.34
C PRO A 257 -13.94 4.36 -38.14
N VAL A 258 -14.44 4.37 -36.90
CA VAL A 258 -15.81 3.95 -36.58
C VAL A 258 -16.73 5.13 -36.86
N LYS A 259 -17.53 5.03 -37.92
CA LYS A 259 -18.66 5.94 -38.17
C LYS A 259 -19.82 5.54 -37.27
N TYR A 260 -20.23 6.43 -36.39
CA TYR A 260 -21.51 6.34 -35.68
C TYR A 260 -22.53 7.20 -36.44
N ASP A 261 -23.36 6.55 -37.25
CA ASP A 261 -24.66 7.08 -37.67
C ASP A 261 -25.73 6.27 -36.96
N GLY A 262 -26.45 6.92 -36.05
CA GLY A 262 -27.53 6.28 -35.30
C GLY A 262 -28.16 7.25 -34.31
N ALA A 263 -29.18 7.99 -34.76
CA ALA A 263 -30.13 8.63 -33.87
C ALA A 263 -30.86 7.54 -33.08
N MET A 264 -30.56 7.42 -31.77
CA MET A 264 -31.25 6.49 -30.89
C MET A 264 -32.46 7.17 -30.24
N ASP A 265 -33.59 6.47 -30.35
CA ASP A 265 -34.83 6.69 -29.61
C ASP A 265 -34.59 6.89 -28.10
N LEU A 266 -35.14 7.98 -27.57
CA LEU A 266 -34.87 8.50 -26.23
C LEU A 266 -35.78 7.95 -25.12
N ASP A 267 -36.52 6.86 -25.32
CA ASP A 267 -37.67 6.58 -24.44
C ASP A 267 -37.61 5.29 -23.59
N LYS A 268 -36.50 4.53 -23.59
CA LYS A 268 -36.30 3.42 -22.61
C LYS A 268 -34.83 3.18 -22.26
N SER A 269 -34.08 4.25 -21.94
CA SER A 269 -32.69 4.06 -21.50
C SER A 269 -32.65 3.21 -20.23
N PRO A 270 -31.83 2.13 -20.20
CA PRO A 270 -31.56 1.41 -18.96
C PRO A 270 -31.07 2.43 -17.93
N ARG A 271 -31.63 2.39 -16.71
CA ARG A 271 -31.25 3.33 -15.65
C ARG A 271 -29.73 3.37 -15.51
N ASN A 272 -29.15 4.55 -15.64
CA ASN A 272 -27.72 4.75 -15.51
C ASN A 272 -27.29 4.42 -14.06
N PRO A 273 -26.57 3.31 -13.80
CA PRO A 273 -26.21 2.88 -12.45
C PRO A 273 -25.33 3.90 -11.72
N LEU A 274 -24.48 4.63 -12.44
CA LEU A 274 -23.61 5.67 -11.87
C LEU A 274 -24.42 6.89 -11.42
N GLU A 275 -25.43 7.27 -12.19
CA GLU A 275 -26.34 8.35 -11.81
C GLU A 275 -27.17 7.98 -10.57
N GLU A 276 -27.71 6.76 -10.54
CA GLU A 276 -28.44 6.23 -9.38
C GLU A 276 -27.54 6.19 -8.14
N ALA A 277 -26.32 5.66 -8.29
CA ALA A 277 -25.32 5.61 -7.24
C ALA A 277 -24.91 7.00 -6.72
N LEU A 278 -24.82 8.00 -7.61
CA LEU A 278 -24.52 9.36 -7.24
C LEU A 278 -25.63 9.94 -6.34
N ARG A 279 -26.90 9.62 -6.64
CA ARG A 279 -28.08 10.11 -5.91
C ARG A 279 -28.28 9.46 -4.54
N GLU A 280 -27.64 8.33 -4.26
CA GLU A 280 -27.69 7.70 -2.92
C GLU A 280 -27.35 8.72 -1.82
N PRO A 281 -28.14 8.77 -0.73
CA PRO A 281 -27.95 9.75 0.34
C PRO A 281 -26.51 9.79 0.83
N PHE A 282 -25.93 10.98 0.86
CA PHE A 282 -24.61 11.20 1.44
C PHE A 282 -24.80 11.99 2.74
N PRO A 283 -24.56 11.38 3.92
CA PRO A 283 -24.78 12.05 5.19
C PRO A 283 -24.05 13.38 5.21
N GLU A 284 -24.72 14.42 5.71
CA GLU A 284 -24.00 15.59 6.22
C GLU A 284 -23.11 15.08 7.35
N MET A 285 -21.79 15.19 7.16
CA MET A 285 -20.70 14.71 8.03
C MET A 285 -21.16 14.35 9.45
N LEU A 286 -21.72 13.14 9.61
CA LEU A 286 -22.01 12.64 10.94
C LEU A 286 -20.65 12.40 11.60
N ALA A 287 -20.54 12.72 12.89
CA ALA A 287 -19.35 12.38 13.64
C ALA A 287 -19.08 10.88 13.42
N PRO A 288 -17.84 10.50 13.04
CA PRO A 288 -17.50 9.11 12.81
C PRO A 288 -17.98 8.27 14.00
N ARG A 289 -18.53 7.09 13.71
CA ARG A 289 -18.88 6.15 14.77
C ARG A 289 -17.64 5.96 15.64
N ARG A 290 -17.75 6.26 16.94
CA ARG A 290 -16.66 6.00 17.89
C ARG A 290 -16.44 4.49 17.92
N MET A 291 -15.39 4.06 17.24
CA MET A 291 -14.90 2.70 17.30
C MET A 291 -14.25 2.49 18.66
N ASP A 292 -14.51 1.36 19.29
CA ASP A 292 -13.88 1.01 20.57
C ASP A 292 -12.36 0.95 20.34
N PRO A 293 -11.56 1.80 21.02
CA PRO A 293 -10.10 1.75 20.93
C PRO A 293 -9.51 0.40 21.37
N ARG A 294 -10.34 -0.46 22.00
CA ARG A 294 -9.95 -1.78 22.53
C ARG A 294 -10.10 -2.92 21.54
N ALA A 295 -10.54 -2.68 20.29
CA ALA A 295 -10.25 -3.63 19.22
C ALA A 295 -8.73 -3.63 19.02
N ARG A 296 -8.03 -4.50 19.78
CA ARG A 296 -6.58 -4.57 19.86
C ARG A 296 -6.02 -5.09 18.55
N ASP A 297 -5.93 -4.20 17.58
CA ASP A 297 -5.09 -4.40 16.42
C ASP A 297 -3.63 -4.36 16.88
N HIS A 298 -2.96 -5.51 16.79
CA HIS A 298 -1.58 -5.64 17.21
C HIS A 298 -0.67 -5.37 16.02
N THR A 299 0.35 -4.54 16.18
CA THR A 299 1.43 -4.50 15.18
C THR A 299 2.31 -5.75 15.35
N PRO A 300 3.00 -6.23 14.29
CA PRO A 300 3.88 -7.39 14.36
C PRO A 300 4.93 -7.35 15.49
N THR A 301 5.32 -6.15 15.90
CA THR A 301 6.24 -5.87 17.00
C THR A 301 6.05 -4.42 17.45
N SER A 302 6.69 -4.04 18.56
CA SER A 302 6.68 -2.64 18.99
C SER A 302 7.36 -1.71 17.96
N LEU A 303 6.81 -0.51 17.77
CA LEU A 303 7.41 0.48 16.87
C LEU A 303 8.85 0.84 17.28
N ARG A 304 9.16 0.84 18.58
CA ARG A 304 10.52 1.09 19.09
C ARG A 304 11.49 0.02 18.59
N TYR A 305 11.11 -1.26 18.66
CA TYR A 305 11.92 -2.37 18.18
C TYR A 305 12.06 -2.31 16.64
N ALA A 306 10.98 -2.05 15.91
CA ALA A 306 11.03 -1.91 14.45
C ALA A 306 11.99 -0.79 13.99
N ILE A 307 12.01 0.35 14.69
CA ILE A 307 12.95 1.44 14.44
C ILE A 307 14.39 1.01 14.78
N ALA A 308 14.60 0.23 15.85
CA ALA A 308 15.91 -0.30 16.20
C ALA A 308 16.43 -1.24 15.11
N ALA A 309 15.59 -2.17 14.62
CA ALA A 309 15.90 -3.04 13.49
C ALA A 309 16.33 -2.25 12.25
N LEU A 310 15.56 -1.21 11.89
CA LEU A 310 15.87 -0.35 10.74
C LEU A 310 17.22 0.38 10.86
N LYS A 311 17.72 0.63 12.07
CA LYS A 311 19.03 1.27 12.27
C LYS A 311 20.21 0.33 12.14
N VAL A 312 20.02 -0.95 12.48
CA VAL A 312 21.13 -1.92 12.57
C VAL A 312 21.28 -2.74 11.29
N VAL A 313 20.17 -3.02 10.59
CA VAL A 313 20.20 -3.81 9.35
C VAL A 313 20.75 -2.96 8.21
N ARG A 314 21.65 -3.55 7.42
CA ARG A 314 22.28 -2.90 6.28
C ARG A 314 21.36 -2.99 5.03
N PRO A 315 21.38 -1.99 4.13
CA PRO A 315 20.60 -2.05 2.88
C PRO A 315 20.85 -3.32 2.05
N ARG A 316 22.10 -3.80 2.01
CA ARG A 316 22.46 -5.06 1.35
C ARG A 316 21.63 -6.25 1.87
N GLU A 317 21.52 -6.37 3.19
CA GLU A 317 20.80 -7.45 3.87
C GLU A 317 19.29 -7.39 3.58
N MET A 318 18.75 -6.17 3.62
CA MET A 318 17.37 -5.92 3.19
C MET A 318 17.15 -6.30 1.72
N MET A 319 18.14 -6.05 0.85
CA MET A 319 18.03 -6.37 -0.56
C MET A 319 18.08 -7.88 -0.81
N GLU A 320 19.02 -8.57 -0.18
CA GLU A 320 19.14 -10.03 -0.22
C GLU A 320 17.84 -10.69 0.25
N MET A 321 17.22 -10.18 1.32
CA MET A 321 15.92 -10.65 1.78
C MET A 321 14.83 -10.43 0.71
N LEU A 322 14.72 -9.22 0.14
CA LEU A 322 13.69 -8.93 -0.87
C LEU A 322 13.83 -9.80 -2.13
N VAL A 323 15.05 -9.99 -2.64
CA VAL A 323 15.31 -10.84 -3.83
C VAL A 323 14.99 -12.30 -3.55
N ARG A 324 15.23 -12.79 -2.34
CA ARG A 324 14.97 -14.18 -1.99
C ARG A 324 13.47 -14.48 -1.83
N GLU A 325 12.69 -13.49 -1.40
CA GLU A 325 11.30 -13.69 -0.99
C GLU A 325 10.26 -13.36 -2.08
N PHE A 326 10.62 -12.62 -3.13
CA PHE A 326 9.67 -12.09 -4.12
C PHE A 326 10.09 -12.26 -5.57
#